data_AF-A0A2G9G4U5-F1
#
_entry.id   AF-A0A2G9G4U5-F1
#
_cell.length_a   1.000
_cell.length_b   1.000
_cell.length_c   1.000
_cell.angle_alpha   90.00
_cell.angle_beta   90.00
_cell.angle_gamma   90.00
#
_symmetry.space_group_name_H-M   'P 1'
#
loop_
_entity.id
_entity.type
_entity.pdbx_description
1 polymer ?
#
loop_
_entity_poly.entity_id
_entity_poly.type
_entity_poly.pdbx_seq_one_letter_code
_entity_poly.pdbx_strand_id
1 'polypeptide(L)' 'MENHSCVPNSVTYNVIIQGLLKRKELCKAMPFLGEMHKRGFSVDAATTPMLVDQLQRGGKDDILLKMSMKFVPNC' A
#
# COMPACT_ATOMS: atom_id res chain seq x y z
N MET A 1 -24.58 21.89 -2.21
CA MET A 1 -23.60 20.93 -1.66
C MET A 1 -23.58 19.74 -2.59
N GLU A 2 -22.61 19.71 -3.49
CA GLU A 2 -22.43 18.57 -4.39
C GLU A 2 -21.81 17.44 -3.57
N ASN A 3 -22.60 16.41 -3.27
CA ASN A 3 -22.10 15.11 -2.83
C ASN A 3 -21.41 14.45 -4.03
N HIS A 4 -20.26 14.99 -4.44
CA HIS A 4 -19.33 14.18 -5.22
C HIS A 4 -18.82 13.13 -4.26
N SER A 5 -19.24 11.89 -4.48
CA SER A 5 -18.51 10.71 -4.05
C SER A 5 -17.08 10.84 -4.60
N CYS A 6 -16.22 11.57 -3.89
CA CYS A 6 -14.80 11.69 -4.17
C CYS A 6 -14.16 10.35 -3.80
N VAL A 7 -14.36 9.37 -4.68
CA VAL A 7 -13.78 8.06 -4.56
C VAL A 7 -12.27 8.23 -4.69
N PRO A 8 -11.48 7.84 -3.68
CA PRO A 8 -10.02 7.90 -3.77
C PRO A 8 -9.54 7.12 -4.98
N ASN A 9 -8.69 7.75 -5.80
CA ASN A 9 -8.06 7.11 -6.95
C ASN A 9 -6.69 6.54 -6.56
N SER A 10 -6.00 5.88 -7.50
CA SER A 10 -4.67 5.30 -7.26
C SER A 10 -3.66 6.30 -6.70
N VAL A 11 -3.70 7.56 -7.14
CA VAL A 11 -2.81 8.62 -6.66
C VAL A 11 -3.10 8.95 -5.20
N THR A 12 -4.38 9.08 -4.81
CA THR A 12 -4.76 9.33 -3.42
C THR A 12 -4.26 8.22 -2.49
N TYR A 13 -4.45 6.95 -2.85
CA TYR A 13 -3.93 5.82 -2.06
C TYR A 13 -2.41 5.85 -1.95
N ASN A 14 -1.70 6.08 -3.07
CA ASN A 14 -0.25 6.15 -3.08
C ASN A 14 0.28 7.24 -2.14
N VAL A 15 -0.31 8.44 -2.16
CA VAL A 15 0.10 9.54 -1.27
C VAL A 15 -0.10 9.18 0.20
N ILE A 16 -1.25 8.59 0.55
CA ILE A 16 -1.54 8.15 1.93
C ILE A 16 -0.54 7.08 2.36
N ILE A 17 -0.35 6.05 1.55
CA ILE A 17 0.56 4.94 1.83
C ILE A 17 2.00 5.45 1.99
N GLN A 18 2.50 6.28 1.06
CA GLN A 18 3.83 6.87 1.17
C GLN A 18 3.99 7.69 2.45
N GLY A 19 2.99 8.49 2.82
CA GLY A 19 3.00 9.26 4.07
C GLY A 19 3.13 8.38 5.32
N LEU A 20 2.38 7.28 5.35
CA LEU A 20 2.41 6.31 6.46
C LEU A 20 3.74 5.54 6.51
N LEU A 21 4.28 5.13 5.37
CA LEU A 21 5.58 4.45 5.29
C LEU A 21 6.73 5.37 5.73
N LYS A 22 6.70 6.65 5.35
CA LYS A 22 7.68 7.64 5.85
C LYS A 22 7.64 7.79 7.37
N ARG A 23 6.48 7.60 7.98
CA ARG A 23 6.28 7.62 9.45
C ARG A 23 6.55 6.27 10.12
N LYS A 24 6.95 5.24 9.35
CA LYS A 24 7.11 3.87 9.82
C LYS A 24 5.83 3.25 10.40
N GLU A 25 4.68 3.69 9.94
CA GLU A 25 3.37 3.22 10.39
C GLU A 25 2.81 2.14 9.43
N LEU A 26 3.58 1.07 9.22
CA LEU A 26 3.22 -0.01 8.27
C LEU A 26 1.83 -0.61 8.57
N CYS A 27 1.50 -0.85 9.83
CA CYS A 27 0.20 -1.39 10.24
C CYS A 27 -0.98 -0.50 9.81
N LYS A 28 -0.78 0.82 9.75
CA LYS A 28 -1.80 1.76 9.26
C LYS A 28 -1.83 1.84 7.74
N ALA A 29 -0.70 1.63 7.06
CA ALA A 29 -0.63 1.60 5.59
C ALA A 29 -1.33 0.35 5.00
N MET A 30 -1.34 -0.75 5.75
CA MET A 30 -1.86 -2.05 5.29
C MET A 30 -3.33 -2.06 4.87
N PRO A 31 -4.28 -1.51 5.65
CA PRO A 31 -5.67 -1.38 5.22
C PRO A 31 -5.84 -0.63 3.90
N PHE A 32 -5.06 0.43 3.68
CA PHE A 32 -5.10 1.22 2.44
C PHE A 32 -4.57 0.44 1.25
N LEU A 33 -3.49 -0.33 1.43
CA LEU A 33 -3.00 -1.26 0.40
C LEU A 33 -4.04 -2.33 0.06
N GLY A 34 -4.71 -2.88 1.08
CA GLY A 34 -5.78 -3.87 0.91
C GLY A 34 -6.93 -3.33 0.07
N GLU A 35 -7.40 -2.13 0.40
CA GLU A 35 -8.46 -1.46 -0.33
C GLU A 35 -8.03 -1.09 -1.76
N MET A 36 -6.81 -0.57 -1.92
CA MET A 36 -6.23 -0.25 -3.23
C MET A 36 -6.20 -1.47 -4.15
N HIS A 37 -5.75 -2.62 -3.64
CA HIS A 37 -5.73 -3.88 -4.38
C HIS A 37 -7.14 -4.39 -4.71
N LYS A 38 -8.09 -4.33 -3.76
CA LYS A 38 -9.49 -4.71 -3.99
C LYS A 38 -10.15 -3.88 -5.09
N ARG A 39 -9.72 -2.63 -5.26
CA ARG A 39 -10.17 -1.74 -6.33
C ARG A 39 -9.43 -1.91 -7.65
N GLY A 40 -8.45 -2.83 -7.72
CA GLY A 40 -7.65 -3.07 -8.91
C GLY A 40 -6.55 -2.03 -9.15
N PHE A 41 -6.21 -1.22 -8.13
CA PHE A 41 -5.12 -0.24 -8.23
C PHE A 41 -3.79 -0.85 -7.78
N SER A 42 -2.71 -0.41 -8.43
CA SER A 42 -1.34 -0.83 -8.13
C SER A 42 -0.56 0.27 -7.43
N VAL A 43 0.24 -0.12 -6.44
CA VAL A 43 1.16 0.78 -5.75
C VAL A 43 2.19 1.32 -6.75
N ASP A 44 2.54 2.60 -6.61
CA ASP A 44 3.50 3.25 -7.50
C ASP A 44 4.93 2.73 -7.28
N ALA A 45 5.76 2.79 -8.32
CA ALA A 45 7.13 2.29 -8.30
C ALA A 45 8.00 2.92 -7.21
N ALA A 46 7.69 4.16 -6.79
CA ALA A 46 8.37 4.82 -5.68
C ALA A 46 7.96 4.25 -4.31
N THR A 47 6.74 3.71 -4.19
CA THR A 47 6.17 3.20 -2.93
C THR A 47 6.59 1.76 -2.66
N THR A 48 6.76 0.95 -3.71
CA THR A 48 7.19 -0.46 -3.61
C THR A 48 8.50 -0.67 -2.83
N PRO A 49 9.62 0.03 -3.11
CA PRO A 49 10.86 -0.16 -2.35
C PRO A 49 10.72 0.26 -0.88
N MET A 50 9.89 1.28 -0.59
CA MET A 50 9.61 1.72 0.78
C MET A 50 8.88 0.63 1.57
N LEU A 51 7.94 -0.07 0.94
CA LEU A 51 7.23 -1.20 1.54
C LEU A 51 8.19 -2.35 1.84
N VAL A 52 9.07 -2.69 0.90
CA VAL A 52 10.04 -3.79 1.07
C VAL A 52 11.02 -3.50 2.21
N ASP A 53 11.58 -2.29 2.32
CA ASP A 53 12.49 -1.93 3.42
C ASP A 53 11.79 -1.98 4.79
N GLN A 54 10.56 -1.44 4.87
CA GLN A 54 9.76 -1.50 6.10
C GLN A 54 9.44 -2.94 6.51
N LEU A 55 9.17 -3.79 5.53
CA LEU A 55 8.87 -5.21 5.74
C LEU A 55 10.05 -6.01 6.27
N GLN A 56 11.24 -5.76 5.72
CA GLN A 56 12.46 -6.40 6.18
C GLN A 56 12.82 -5.98 7.61
N ARG A 57 12.43 -4.76 8.02
CA ARG A 57 12.68 -4.22 9.37
C ARG A 57 11.58 -4.54 10.38
N GLY A 58 10.34 -4.72 9.93
CA GLY A 58 9.14 -4.82 10.79
C GLY A 58 8.88 -6.20 11.40
N GLY A 59 9.63 -7.23 10.99
CA GLY A 59 9.30 -8.61 11.35
C GLY A 59 8.26 -9.18 10.38
N LYS A 60 8.40 -10.48 10.09
CA LYS A 60 7.69 -11.20 9.03
C LYS A 60 6.20 -11.36 9.36
N ASP A 61 5.41 -10.33 9.11
CA ASP A 61 3.95 -10.48 9.09
C ASP A 61 3.59 -11.35 7.88
N ASP A 62 3.11 -12.57 8.15
CA ASP A 62 2.75 -13.58 7.14
C ASP A 62 1.76 -13.02 6.09
N ILE A 63 0.86 -12.12 6.55
CA ILE A 63 -0.10 -11.40 5.72
C ILE A 63 0.59 -10.45 4.74
N LEU A 64 1.64 -9.74 5.18
CA LEU A 64 2.41 -8.82 4.35
C LEU A 64 3.25 -9.58 3.31
N LEU A 65 3.84 -10.72 3.66
CA LEU A 65 4.54 -11.60 2.70
C LEU A 65 3.59 -12.13 1.62
N LYS A 66 2.39 -12.53 2.02
CA LYS A 66 1.36 -13.00 1.11
C LYS A 66 0.84 -11.89 0.19
N MET A 67 0.90 -10.65 0.65
CA MET A 67 0.55 -9.48 -0.15
C MET A 67 1.70 -9.07 -1.09
N SER A 68 2.96 -9.06 -0.63
CA SER A 68 4.10 -8.77 -1.49
C SER A 68 4.29 -9.81 -2.60
N MET A 69 4.09 -11.11 -2.32
CA MET A 69 4.07 -12.15 -3.37
C MET A 69 2.94 -11.98 -4.39
N LYS A 70 1.83 -11.32 -4.05
CA LYS A 70 0.76 -10.99 -5.01
C LYS A 70 1.08 -9.75 -5.84
N PHE A 71 1.94 -8.88 -5.36
CA PHE A 71 2.36 -7.66 -6.05
C PHE A 71 3.63 -7.84 -6.88
N VAL A 72 4.45 -8.85 -6.58
CA VAL A 72 5.53 -9.28 -7.47
C VAL A 72 4.90 -10.19 -8.53
N PRO A 73 4.81 -9.77 -9.80
CA PRO A 73 4.44 -10.71 -10.85
C PRO A 73 5.49 -11.82 -10.85
N ASN A 74 5.05 -13.07 -10.73
CA ASN A 74 5.91 -14.24 -10.89
C ASN A 74 6.72 -14.07 -12.19
N CYS A 75 8.03 -13.90 -12.05
CA CYS A 75 9.04 -14.19 -13.06
C CYS A 75 10.00 -15.21 -12.45
#